data_AF-A0A7C5ZPM2-F1
#
_entry.id   AF-A0A7C5ZPM2-F1
#
_cell.length_a   1.000
_cell.length_b   1.000
_cell.length_c   1.000
_cell.angle_alpha   90.00
_cell.angle_beta   90.00
_cell.angle_gamma   90.00
#
_symmetry.space_group_name_H-M   'P 1'
#
loop_
_entity.id
_entity.type
_entity.pdbx_description
1 polymer ?
#
loop_
_entity_poly.entity_id
_entity_poly.type
_entity_poly.pdbx_seq_one_letter_code
_entity_poly.pdbx_strand_id
1 'polypeptide(L)'
;MRIRKLLICSEPRNEIEKGLKRMYLKRVQEMFKRTLNMESIFNIFDEVFHGLSQASLVSENLYSFYESLLTITSYYQHSQAGRGSLVAKLLEKLGTSEKMEFEFDLIKLPQWLGQTIKLEESELTKLKFDIVNKSTDNLVFCELKMKVYSGCTAGRVELMEKFNKFTKLIIENQHFRNCIKNSGIRNVFLIGGILFDIQGEPATTQKDEEWGICYNGLIRGKNDIIKTLKDKNIQHKIDEEKLPEKAFIIEFVIDGVKVNIIAVYGNEVIKSLFVGKQKYNIEHFKKQLEEMLYDDLWLGQIITMSERAVLDQNFKKNKKLNNYVISILKNNEMLSEVKKFQSNRNNKTLEEVTERIIEKIKQYDKNLLDIRPIPAEVIFKSSGEDYDIRDYVADIIQFLSCKEVVSVLSDYIKFYE
;
A
#
# COMPACT_ATOMS: atom_id res chain seq x y z
N MET A 1 27.90 6.87 -0.09
CA MET A 1 27.18 6.57 -1.36
C MET A 1 26.96 5.08 -1.52
N ARG A 2 25.77 4.64 -1.95
CA ARG A 2 25.45 3.22 -2.20
C ARG A 2 24.52 3.03 -3.39
N ILE A 3 24.65 1.90 -4.08
CA ILE A 3 23.68 1.48 -5.08
C ILE A 3 22.35 1.13 -4.41
N ARG A 4 21.29 1.83 -4.81
CA ARG A 4 19.90 1.64 -4.40
C ARG A 4 19.25 0.51 -5.19
N LYS A 5 18.37 -0.22 -4.52
CA LYS A 5 17.60 -1.31 -5.12
C LYS A 5 16.36 -0.73 -5.80
N LEU A 6 16.53 -0.24 -7.02
CA LEU A 6 15.47 0.39 -7.82
C LEU A 6 14.90 -0.59 -8.85
N LEU A 7 13.63 -0.98 -8.68
CA LEU A 7 12.94 -1.85 -9.63
C LEU A 7 12.75 -1.18 -11.00
N ILE A 8 12.57 0.14 -11.05
CA ILE A 8 12.44 0.87 -12.32
C ILE A 8 13.71 0.78 -13.17
N CYS A 9 14.87 0.55 -12.55
CA CYS A 9 16.17 0.40 -13.22
C CYS A 9 16.59 -1.07 -13.41
N SER A 10 15.77 -2.03 -12.99
CA SER A 10 16.11 -3.46 -12.98
C SER A 10 15.17 -4.25 -13.88
N GLU A 11 15.63 -5.41 -14.34
CA GLU A 11 14.75 -6.36 -15.03
C GLU A 11 13.88 -7.12 -14.02
N PRO A 12 12.55 -7.18 -14.21
CA PRO A 12 11.67 -7.88 -13.29
C PRO A 12 11.90 -9.39 -13.35
N ARG A 13 12.01 -10.04 -12.18
CA ARG A 13 12.29 -11.48 -12.06
C ARG A 13 11.07 -12.35 -12.35
N ASN A 14 9.87 -11.79 -12.29
CA ASN A 14 8.61 -12.50 -12.47
C ASN A 14 7.47 -11.53 -12.86
N GLU A 15 6.31 -12.09 -13.19
CA GLU A 15 5.12 -11.32 -13.59
C GLU A 15 4.56 -10.40 -12.49
N ILE A 16 4.83 -10.70 -11.22
CA ILE A 16 4.44 -9.81 -10.10
C ILE A 16 5.31 -8.56 -10.14
N GLU A 17 6.64 -8.70 -10.25
CA GLU A 17 7.56 -7.59 -10.36
C GLU A 17 7.35 -6.77 -11.64
N LYS A 18 6.97 -7.41 -12.75
CA LYS A 18 6.61 -6.69 -13.98
C LYS A 18 5.37 -5.82 -13.79
N GLY A 19 4.39 -6.29 -13.02
CA GLY A 19 3.26 -5.49 -12.56
C GLY A 19 3.71 -4.30 -11.70
N LEU A 20 4.52 -4.56 -10.68
CA LEU A 20 5.04 -3.53 -9.77
C LEU A 20 5.90 -2.49 -10.47
N LYS A 21 6.81 -2.89 -11.36
CA LYS A 21 7.69 -1.98 -12.12
C LYS A 21 6.87 -0.94 -12.88
N ARG A 22 5.81 -1.38 -13.58
CA ARG A 22 4.91 -0.46 -14.29
C ARG A 22 4.25 0.55 -13.36
N MET A 23 3.81 0.09 -12.19
CA MET A 23 3.17 0.95 -11.19
C MET A 23 4.15 1.94 -10.54
N TYR A 24 5.33 1.46 -10.19
CA TYR A 24 6.39 2.28 -9.60
C TYR A 24 6.88 3.33 -10.59
N LEU A 25 7.12 2.94 -11.84
CA LEU A 25 7.56 3.85 -12.89
C LEU A 25 6.57 5.01 -13.05
N LYS A 26 5.28 4.71 -13.16
CA LYS A 26 4.23 5.74 -13.25
C LYS A 26 4.26 6.69 -12.04
N ARG A 27 4.46 6.17 -10.83
CA ARG A 27 4.51 7.00 -9.61
C ARG A 27 5.74 7.86 -9.54
N VAL A 28 6.91 7.29 -9.82
CA VAL A 28 8.17 8.03 -9.85
C VAL A 28 8.11 9.13 -10.88
N GLN A 29 7.58 8.88 -12.08
CA GLN A 29 7.38 9.90 -13.11
C GLN A 29 6.48 11.04 -12.62
N GLU A 30 5.32 10.74 -12.05
CA GLU A 30 4.39 11.76 -11.55
C GLU A 30 4.95 12.55 -10.35
N MET A 31 5.69 11.90 -9.45
CA MET A 31 6.39 12.58 -8.37
C MET A 31 7.49 13.49 -8.92
N PHE A 32 8.36 12.98 -9.78
CA PHE A 32 9.50 13.73 -10.27
C PHE A 32 9.09 14.90 -11.15
N LYS A 33 7.93 14.86 -11.84
CA LYS A 33 7.37 16.05 -12.50
C LYS A 33 7.20 17.22 -11.53
N ARG A 34 6.82 16.95 -10.28
CA ARG A 34 6.64 17.98 -9.24
C ARG A 34 7.96 18.60 -8.78
N THR A 35 9.12 17.99 -9.10
CA THR A 35 10.43 18.61 -8.87
C THR A 35 10.74 19.72 -9.88
N LEU A 36 9.97 19.81 -10.97
CA LEU A 36 10.22 20.73 -12.07
C LEU A 36 9.38 22.01 -11.98
N ASN A 37 8.43 22.08 -11.05
CA ASN A 37 7.52 23.22 -10.91
C ASN A 37 7.30 23.60 -9.44
N MET A 38 6.87 24.84 -9.25
CA MET A 38 6.53 25.45 -7.95
C MET A 38 5.02 25.44 -7.67
N GLU A 39 4.22 24.78 -8.51
CA GLU A 39 2.77 24.73 -8.31
C GLU A 39 2.44 24.07 -6.97
N SER A 40 1.71 24.79 -6.13
CA SER A 40 1.26 24.33 -4.81
C SER A 40 -0.24 24.07 -4.85
N ILE A 41 -0.67 23.09 -4.06
CA ILE A 41 -2.09 22.84 -3.83
C ILE A 41 -2.66 23.71 -2.70
N PHE A 42 -1.81 24.42 -1.96
CA PHE A 42 -2.22 25.30 -0.87
C PHE A 42 -2.79 26.60 -1.42
N ASN A 43 -4.04 26.88 -1.07
CA ASN A 43 -4.53 28.24 -1.18
C ASN A 43 -4.10 29.04 0.08
N ILE A 44 -4.27 30.36 0.03
CA ILE A 44 -3.85 31.26 1.11
C ILE A 44 -4.55 30.97 2.45
N PHE A 45 -5.77 30.41 2.43
CA PHE A 45 -6.49 30.04 3.65
C PHE A 45 -5.87 28.81 4.31
N ASP A 46 -5.45 27.83 3.52
CA ASP A 46 -4.78 26.64 4.03
C ASP A 46 -3.45 27.01 4.70
N GLU A 47 -2.68 27.94 4.11
CA GLU A 47 -1.44 28.43 4.70
C GLU A 47 -1.66 29.09 6.06
N VAL A 48 -2.69 29.94 6.19
CA VAL A 48 -3.04 30.59 7.46
C VAL A 48 -3.51 29.55 8.48
N PHE A 49 -4.36 28.60 8.08
CA PHE A 49 -4.87 27.56 8.97
C PHE A 49 -3.77 26.65 9.52
N HIS A 50 -2.78 26.33 8.69
CA HIS A 50 -1.61 25.55 9.10
C HIS A 50 -0.54 26.37 9.82
N GLY A 51 -0.75 27.67 10.06
CA GLY A 51 0.22 28.54 10.73
C GLY A 51 1.48 28.80 9.90
N LEU A 52 1.40 28.65 8.59
CA LEU A 52 2.48 28.81 7.62
C LEU A 52 2.51 30.19 6.97
N SER A 53 1.68 31.13 7.44
CA SER A 53 1.58 32.44 6.81
C SER A 53 2.96 33.08 6.69
N GLN A 54 3.27 33.70 5.55
CA GLN A 54 4.55 34.41 5.36
C GLN A 54 4.80 35.49 6.44
N ALA A 55 3.76 35.95 7.13
CA ALA A 55 3.84 36.90 8.24
C ALA A 55 4.36 36.27 9.56
N SER A 56 4.20 34.96 9.74
CA SER A 56 4.70 34.21 10.91
C SER A 56 5.97 33.44 10.52
N LEU A 57 7.07 34.17 10.29
CA LEU A 57 8.40 33.62 9.98
C LEU A 57 8.95 32.77 11.13
N VAL A 58 8.56 31.50 11.22
CA VAL A 58 9.20 30.53 12.13
C VAL A 58 10.51 30.01 11.52
N SER A 59 10.60 29.91 10.18
CA SER A 59 11.83 29.72 9.37
C SER A 59 11.44 29.53 7.90
N GLU A 60 12.09 30.23 6.95
CA GLU A 60 11.84 30.03 5.51
C GLU A 60 12.05 28.58 5.06
N ASN A 61 13.05 27.91 5.62
CA ASN A 61 13.34 26.50 5.34
C ASN A 61 12.20 25.57 5.81
N LEU A 62 11.56 25.92 6.93
CA LEU A 62 10.44 25.15 7.49
C LEU A 62 9.19 25.29 6.61
N TYR A 63 8.92 26.49 6.11
CA TYR A 63 7.83 26.73 5.16
C TYR A 63 8.02 25.89 3.88
N SER A 64 9.19 25.97 3.23
CA SER A 64 9.47 25.21 2.01
C SER A 64 9.35 23.70 2.23
N PHE A 65 9.82 23.20 3.38
CA PHE A 65 9.68 21.80 3.75
C PHE A 65 8.21 21.38 3.91
N TYR A 66 7.43 22.14 4.68
CA TYR A 66 6.06 21.77 5.03
C TYR A 66 5.12 21.82 3.82
N GLU A 67 5.24 22.84 2.96
CA GLU A 67 4.53 22.89 1.67
C GLU A 67 4.85 21.65 0.84
N SER A 68 6.14 21.34 0.68
CA SER A 68 6.58 20.22 -0.15
C SER A 68 6.08 18.88 0.42
N LEU A 69 6.13 18.70 1.74
CA LEU A 69 5.59 17.51 2.40
C LEU A 69 4.12 17.31 2.08
N LEU A 70 3.27 18.32 2.24
CA LEU A 70 1.82 18.17 2.04
C LEU A 70 1.45 18.05 0.55
N THR A 71 2.11 18.80 -0.33
CA THR A 71 1.91 18.68 -1.78
C THR A 71 2.27 17.27 -2.28
N ILE A 72 3.33 16.64 -1.76
CA ILE A 72 3.71 15.28 -2.17
C ILE A 72 2.89 14.20 -1.48
N THR A 73 2.55 14.35 -0.20
CA THR A 73 1.83 13.32 0.56
C THR A 73 0.33 13.26 0.26
N SER A 74 -0.31 14.38 -0.06
CA SER A 74 -1.71 14.42 -0.51
C SER A 74 -1.96 13.54 -1.74
N TYR A 75 -1.01 13.48 -2.67
CA TYR A 75 -1.06 12.61 -3.86
C TYR A 75 -1.16 11.10 -3.51
N TYR A 76 -0.63 10.68 -2.34
CA TYR A 76 -0.61 9.28 -1.92
C TYR A 76 -1.86 8.82 -1.18
N GLN A 77 -2.59 9.73 -0.52
CA GLN A 77 -3.78 9.39 0.25
C GLN A 77 -4.95 8.89 -0.62
N HIS A 78 -5.01 9.29 -1.88
CA HIS A 78 -6.11 8.95 -2.79
C HIS A 78 -5.86 7.71 -3.68
N SER A 79 -4.75 6.99 -3.53
CA SER A 79 -4.43 5.89 -4.44
C SER A 79 -4.20 4.52 -3.82
N GLN A 80 -5.21 3.66 -4.00
CA GLN A 80 -5.21 2.21 -3.73
C GLN A 80 -4.24 1.43 -4.66
N ALA A 81 -3.76 2.06 -5.74
CA ALA A 81 -2.60 1.74 -6.58
C ALA A 81 -2.05 0.30 -6.48
N GLY A 82 -2.84 -0.71 -6.86
CA GLY A 82 -2.42 -2.10 -7.07
C GLY A 82 -1.79 -2.84 -5.87
N ARG A 83 -1.77 -2.24 -4.67
CA ARG A 83 -1.32 -2.88 -3.43
C ARG A 83 -2.15 -4.14 -3.13
N GLY A 84 -3.48 -4.03 -3.31
CA GLY A 84 -4.39 -5.18 -3.19
C GLY A 84 -4.05 -6.30 -4.18
N SER A 85 -3.72 -5.97 -5.43
CA SER A 85 -3.36 -6.98 -6.46
C SER A 85 -2.04 -7.70 -6.15
N LEU A 86 -1.04 -7.01 -5.58
CA LEU A 86 0.20 -7.64 -5.12
C LEU A 86 -0.08 -8.63 -3.99
N VAL A 87 -0.75 -8.14 -2.94
CA VAL A 87 -1.09 -8.94 -1.75
C VAL A 87 -1.90 -10.17 -2.16
N ALA A 88 -2.88 -9.99 -3.03
CA ALA A 88 -3.68 -11.07 -3.60
C ALA A 88 -2.83 -12.19 -4.23
N LYS A 89 -1.97 -11.85 -5.20
CA LYS A 89 -1.12 -12.83 -5.89
C LYS A 89 -0.15 -13.55 -4.96
N LEU A 90 0.31 -12.89 -3.91
CA LEU A 90 1.18 -13.50 -2.91
C LEU A 90 0.40 -14.43 -1.97
N LEU A 91 -0.79 -14.02 -1.53
CA LEU A 91 -1.68 -14.86 -0.71
C LEU A 91 -2.10 -16.13 -1.43
N GLU A 92 -2.40 -16.06 -2.72
CA GLU A 92 -2.76 -17.24 -3.54
C GLU A 92 -1.67 -18.32 -3.50
N LYS A 93 -0.40 -17.94 -3.43
CA LYS A 93 0.74 -18.88 -3.37
C LYS A 93 0.90 -19.59 -2.02
N LEU A 94 0.19 -19.16 -0.98
CA LEU A 94 0.34 -19.71 0.37
C LEU A 94 -0.38 -21.04 0.57
N GLY A 95 -1.27 -21.45 -0.34
CA GLY A 95 -2.01 -22.70 -0.19
C GLY A 95 -2.50 -23.29 -1.50
N THR A 96 -3.36 -24.31 -1.38
CA THR A 96 -4.05 -24.91 -2.53
C THR A 96 -5.51 -24.50 -2.54
N SER A 97 -5.99 -24.03 -3.68
CA SER A 97 -7.40 -23.73 -3.95
C SER A 97 -7.82 -24.35 -5.27
N GLU A 98 -9.07 -24.83 -5.36
CA GLU A 98 -9.65 -25.19 -6.66
C GLU A 98 -9.99 -23.94 -7.46
N LYS A 99 -10.47 -22.91 -6.76
CA LYS A 99 -10.79 -21.62 -7.34
C LYS A 99 -10.67 -20.53 -6.28
N MET A 100 -9.94 -19.46 -6.59
CA MET A 100 -9.77 -18.31 -5.72
C MET A 100 -9.94 -17.01 -6.53
N GLU A 101 -10.64 -16.04 -5.96
CA GLU A 101 -10.83 -14.72 -6.58
C GLU A 101 -10.72 -13.62 -5.52
N PHE A 102 -10.27 -12.45 -5.95
CA PHE A 102 -10.05 -11.27 -5.11
C PHE A 102 -11.00 -10.16 -5.50
N GLU A 103 -11.38 -9.31 -4.54
CA GLU A 103 -12.34 -8.21 -4.75
C GLU A 103 -13.66 -8.73 -5.34
N PHE A 104 -14.18 -9.82 -4.76
CA PHE A 104 -15.26 -10.61 -5.31
C PHE A 104 -16.63 -10.01 -5.04
N ASP A 105 -17.40 -9.73 -6.09
CA ASP A 105 -18.81 -9.33 -5.96
C ASP A 105 -19.69 -10.56 -5.71
N LEU A 106 -20.39 -10.64 -4.57
CA LEU A 106 -21.21 -11.79 -4.18
C LEU A 106 -22.29 -12.14 -5.22
N ILE A 107 -22.83 -11.15 -5.92
CA ILE A 107 -23.82 -11.35 -6.99
C ILE A 107 -23.30 -12.27 -8.12
N LYS A 108 -21.97 -12.37 -8.30
CA LYS A 108 -21.31 -13.23 -9.29
C LYS A 108 -21.10 -14.67 -8.81
N LEU A 109 -21.45 -14.98 -7.55
CA LEU A 109 -21.24 -16.31 -6.95
C LEU A 109 -21.79 -17.45 -7.80
N PRO A 110 -23.01 -17.40 -8.37
CA PRO A 110 -23.52 -18.51 -9.16
C PRO A 110 -22.68 -18.79 -10.40
N GLN A 111 -22.34 -17.75 -11.18
CA GLN A 111 -21.52 -17.90 -12.38
C GLN A 111 -20.11 -18.37 -12.01
N TRP A 112 -19.58 -17.87 -10.90
CA TRP A 112 -18.30 -18.30 -10.37
C TRP A 112 -18.31 -19.79 -9.98
N LEU A 113 -19.42 -20.29 -9.46
CA LEU A 113 -19.62 -21.69 -9.15
C LEU A 113 -20.04 -22.56 -10.37
N GLY A 114 -20.06 -21.99 -11.57
CA GLY A 114 -20.39 -22.70 -12.81
C GLY A 114 -21.90 -22.89 -13.04
N GLN A 115 -22.75 -22.11 -12.38
CA GLN A 115 -24.20 -22.17 -12.52
C GLN A 115 -24.74 -21.07 -13.44
N THR A 116 -25.89 -21.34 -14.05
CA THR A 116 -26.60 -20.39 -14.93
C THR A 116 -27.62 -19.53 -14.20
N ILE A 117 -27.87 -19.79 -12.92
CA ILE A 117 -28.81 -19.01 -12.10
C ILE A 117 -28.28 -17.59 -11.87
N LYS A 118 -29.18 -16.64 -11.61
CA LYS A 118 -28.85 -15.25 -11.30
C LYS A 118 -29.42 -14.91 -9.93
N LEU A 119 -28.60 -14.30 -9.08
CA LEU A 119 -29.08 -13.71 -7.84
C LEU A 119 -29.74 -12.36 -8.15
N GLU A 120 -30.90 -12.11 -7.54
CA GLU A 120 -31.54 -10.80 -7.61
C GLU A 120 -30.67 -9.75 -6.93
N GLU A 121 -30.66 -8.55 -7.49
CA GLU A 121 -29.88 -7.43 -6.98
C GLU A 121 -30.59 -6.81 -5.76
N SER A 122 -29.91 -6.80 -4.62
CA SER A 122 -30.40 -6.29 -3.34
C SER A 122 -29.22 -5.80 -2.49
N GLU A 123 -29.50 -5.05 -1.43
CA GLU A 123 -28.48 -4.65 -0.44
C GLU A 123 -27.70 -5.85 0.13
N LEU A 124 -28.34 -7.01 0.25
CA LEU A 124 -27.72 -8.23 0.78
C LEU A 124 -26.88 -8.98 -0.26
N THR A 125 -27.15 -8.81 -1.55
CA THR A 125 -26.41 -9.47 -2.65
C THR A 125 -25.33 -8.57 -3.28
N LYS A 126 -25.33 -7.26 -2.97
CA LYS A 126 -24.28 -6.28 -3.32
C LYS A 126 -23.05 -6.30 -2.41
N LEU A 127 -22.84 -7.38 -1.67
CA LEU A 127 -21.65 -7.52 -0.83
C LEU A 127 -20.42 -7.78 -1.70
N LYS A 128 -19.31 -7.13 -1.36
CA LYS A 128 -17.99 -7.42 -1.93
C LYS A 128 -17.09 -8.03 -0.87
N PHE A 129 -16.40 -9.11 -1.20
CA PHE A 129 -15.43 -9.75 -0.32
C PHE A 129 -14.00 -9.59 -0.82
N ASP A 130 -13.05 -9.33 0.08
CA ASP A 130 -11.64 -9.20 -0.32
C ASP A 130 -11.15 -10.47 -1.03
N ILE A 131 -11.55 -11.64 -0.53
CA ILE A 131 -11.15 -12.95 -1.06
C ILE A 131 -12.32 -13.93 -0.99
N VAL A 132 -12.50 -14.71 -2.06
CA VAL A 132 -13.30 -15.94 -2.05
C VAL A 132 -12.44 -17.11 -2.46
N ASN A 133 -12.50 -18.20 -1.69
CA ASN A 133 -11.76 -19.43 -1.96
C ASN A 133 -12.70 -20.65 -1.89
N LYS A 134 -12.64 -21.50 -2.91
CA LYS A 134 -13.31 -22.80 -2.97
C LYS A 134 -12.28 -23.92 -2.88
N SER A 135 -12.51 -24.84 -1.95
CA SER A 135 -11.79 -26.11 -1.85
C SER A 135 -12.80 -27.20 -1.46
N THR A 136 -12.95 -28.20 -2.31
CA THR A 136 -13.86 -29.33 -2.11
C THR A 136 -15.29 -28.86 -1.86
N ASP A 137 -15.83 -29.20 -0.69
CA ASP A 137 -17.14 -28.85 -0.15
C ASP A 137 -17.12 -27.57 0.71
N ASN A 138 -16.01 -26.84 0.70
CA ASN A 138 -15.82 -25.62 1.49
C ASN A 138 -15.82 -24.38 0.58
N LEU A 139 -16.57 -23.38 1.01
CA LEU A 139 -16.58 -22.04 0.42
C LEU A 139 -16.19 -21.03 1.49
N VAL A 140 -15.11 -20.30 1.25
CA VAL A 140 -14.54 -19.33 2.18
C VAL A 140 -14.73 -17.95 1.60
N PHE A 141 -15.30 -17.04 2.39
CA PHE A 141 -15.31 -15.60 2.16
C PHE A 141 -14.43 -14.97 3.24
N CYS A 142 -13.42 -14.21 2.83
CA CYS A 142 -12.46 -13.62 3.75
C CYS A 142 -12.38 -12.11 3.56
N GLU A 143 -12.33 -11.41 4.68
CA GLU A 143 -12.09 -9.97 4.81
C GLU A 143 -10.80 -9.77 5.59
N LEU A 144 -9.85 -9.05 5.00
CA LEU A 144 -8.52 -8.89 5.56
C LEU A 144 -8.27 -7.46 6.00
N LYS A 145 -7.72 -7.32 7.20
CA LYS A 145 -7.02 -6.11 7.60
C LYS A 145 -5.53 -6.42 7.73
N MET A 146 -4.71 -5.63 7.04
CA MET A 146 -3.26 -5.83 7.04
C MET A 146 -2.66 -5.68 8.43
N LYS A 147 -3.13 -4.70 9.20
CA LYS A 147 -2.64 -4.42 10.54
C LYS A 147 -3.75 -4.29 11.57
N VAL A 148 -3.45 -4.55 12.85
CA VAL A 148 -4.38 -4.40 13.99
C VAL A 148 -5.09 -3.04 13.99
N TYR A 149 -4.38 -1.95 13.65
CA TYR A 149 -4.92 -0.58 13.63
C TYR A 149 -5.55 -0.15 12.29
N SER A 150 -5.70 -1.05 11.31
CA SER A 150 -6.24 -0.68 10.00
C SER A 150 -7.72 -0.33 10.07
N GLY A 151 -8.07 0.93 9.77
CA GLY A 151 -9.45 1.42 9.77
C GLY A 151 -10.04 1.66 11.16
N CYS A 152 -9.25 1.51 12.23
CA CYS A 152 -9.68 1.68 13.63
C CYS A 152 -10.97 0.87 13.94
N THR A 153 -11.82 1.38 14.84
CA THR A 153 -13.12 0.79 15.16
C THR A 153 -14.02 0.65 13.93
N ALA A 154 -14.05 1.68 13.06
CA ALA A 154 -14.94 1.73 11.90
C ALA A 154 -14.67 0.57 10.93
N GLY A 155 -13.40 0.27 10.64
CA GLY A 155 -13.02 -0.82 9.76
C GLY A 155 -13.39 -2.20 10.29
N ARG A 156 -13.50 -2.38 11.62
CA ARG A 156 -13.96 -3.61 12.27
C ARG A 156 -15.48 -3.73 12.23
N VAL A 157 -16.17 -2.63 12.47
CA VAL A 157 -17.64 -2.56 12.38
C VAL A 157 -18.09 -2.86 10.95
N GLU A 158 -17.46 -2.25 9.95
CA GLU A 158 -17.78 -2.48 8.53
C GLU A 158 -17.62 -3.96 8.14
N LEU A 159 -16.50 -4.58 8.55
CA LEU A 159 -16.24 -6.02 8.33
C LEU A 159 -17.35 -6.88 8.94
N MET A 160 -17.69 -6.64 10.20
CA MET A 160 -18.70 -7.45 10.88
C MET A 160 -20.12 -7.17 10.40
N GLU A 161 -20.42 -5.95 9.97
CA GLU A 161 -21.70 -5.60 9.34
C GLU A 161 -21.88 -6.38 8.04
N LYS A 162 -20.82 -6.51 7.23
CA LYS A 162 -20.80 -7.34 6.02
C LYS A 162 -21.11 -8.80 6.34
N PHE A 163 -20.52 -9.35 7.40
CA PHE A 163 -20.81 -10.73 7.84
C PHE A 163 -22.25 -10.89 8.36
N ASN A 164 -22.77 -9.87 9.05
CA ASN A 164 -24.16 -9.88 9.49
C ASN A 164 -25.14 -9.82 8.29
N LYS A 165 -24.85 -9.00 7.26
CA LYS A 165 -25.62 -8.97 6.02
C LYS A 165 -25.60 -10.33 5.31
N PHE A 166 -24.44 -10.97 5.21
CA PHE A 166 -24.34 -12.33 4.67
C PHE A 166 -25.16 -13.33 5.51
N THR A 167 -25.10 -13.23 6.83
CA THR A 167 -25.85 -14.09 7.77
C THR A 167 -27.35 -13.96 7.53
N LYS A 168 -27.86 -12.73 7.37
CA LYS A 168 -29.27 -12.49 7.00
C LYS A 168 -29.60 -13.10 5.65
N LEU A 169 -28.75 -12.88 4.63
CA LEU A 169 -28.96 -13.43 3.29
C LEU A 169 -29.08 -14.96 3.31
N ILE A 170 -28.15 -15.66 3.95
CA ILE A 170 -28.14 -17.12 3.95
C ILE A 170 -29.30 -17.70 4.75
N ILE A 171 -29.81 -17.01 5.76
CA ILE A 171 -31.00 -17.43 6.54
C ILE A 171 -32.30 -17.16 5.78
N GLU A 172 -32.43 -16.02 5.11
CA GLU A 172 -33.70 -15.56 4.53
C GLU A 172 -33.90 -16.01 3.08
N ASN A 173 -32.81 -16.16 2.31
CA ASN A 173 -32.90 -16.39 0.87
C ASN A 173 -32.67 -17.86 0.47
N GLN A 174 -33.76 -18.57 0.19
CA GLN A 174 -33.70 -19.96 -0.27
C GLN A 174 -32.96 -20.13 -1.60
N HIS A 175 -33.09 -19.18 -2.53
CA HIS A 175 -32.42 -19.25 -3.83
C HIS A 175 -30.90 -19.18 -3.68
N PHE A 176 -30.41 -18.32 -2.79
CA PHE A 176 -29.00 -18.22 -2.42
C PHE A 176 -28.50 -19.51 -1.75
N ARG A 177 -29.26 -20.10 -0.83
CA ARG A 177 -28.91 -21.41 -0.23
C ARG A 177 -28.85 -22.52 -1.27
N ASN A 178 -29.81 -22.56 -2.19
CA ASN A 178 -29.83 -23.53 -3.28
C ASN A 178 -28.61 -23.36 -4.20
N CYS A 179 -28.20 -22.10 -4.49
CA CYS A 179 -26.96 -21.82 -5.19
C CYS A 179 -25.77 -22.49 -4.50
N ILE A 180 -25.60 -22.32 -3.19
CA ILE A 180 -24.48 -22.92 -2.45
C ILE A 180 -24.55 -24.46 -2.53
N LYS A 181 -25.71 -25.04 -2.22
CA LYS A 181 -25.90 -26.50 -2.16
C LYS A 181 -25.72 -27.20 -3.51
N ASN A 182 -26.23 -26.61 -4.59
CA ASN A 182 -26.16 -27.20 -5.93
C ASN A 182 -24.72 -27.32 -6.45
N SER A 183 -23.79 -26.55 -5.87
CA SER A 183 -22.35 -26.67 -6.15
C SER A 183 -21.61 -27.65 -5.24
N GLY A 184 -22.34 -28.46 -4.46
CA GLY A 184 -21.76 -29.45 -3.56
C GLY A 184 -21.11 -28.87 -2.30
N ILE A 185 -21.34 -27.58 -2.01
CA ILE A 185 -20.78 -26.91 -0.84
C ILE A 185 -21.62 -27.29 0.39
N ARG A 186 -20.93 -27.75 1.44
CA ARG A 186 -21.51 -28.12 2.73
C ARG A 186 -21.06 -27.18 3.85
N ASN A 187 -19.90 -26.53 3.68
CA ASN A 187 -19.34 -25.64 4.68
C ASN A 187 -19.08 -24.26 4.08
N VAL A 188 -19.58 -23.23 4.76
CA VAL A 188 -19.31 -21.83 4.45
C VAL A 188 -18.52 -21.22 5.60
N PHE A 189 -17.45 -20.51 5.28
CA PHE A 189 -16.61 -19.81 6.25
C PHE A 189 -16.62 -18.32 5.94
N LEU A 190 -16.97 -17.49 6.93
CA LEU A 190 -16.78 -16.05 6.89
C LEU A 190 -15.59 -15.71 7.81
N ILE A 191 -14.47 -15.29 7.23
CA ILE A 191 -13.21 -15.12 7.95
C ILE A 191 -12.85 -13.64 8.04
N GLY A 192 -12.89 -13.09 9.25
CA GLY A 192 -12.32 -11.78 9.56
C GLY A 192 -10.88 -11.94 9.99
N GLY A 193 -9.94 -11.63 9.10
CA GLY A 193 -8.51 -11.88 9.30
C GLY A 193 -7.72 -10.62 9.60
N ILE A 194 -6.78 -10.70 10.55
CA ILE A 194 -5.81 -9.65 10.85
C ILE A 194 -4.40 -10.22 10.72
N LEU A 195 -3.62 -9.70 9.78
CA LEU A 195 -2.33 -10.30 9.45
C LEU A 195 -1.22 -9.88 10.42
N PHE A 196 -0.99 -8.58 10.59
CA PHE A 196 0.15 -8.07 11.34
C PHE A 196 -0.23 -7.16 12.50
N ASP A 197 0.67 -7.07 13.49
CA ASP A 197 0.58 -6.11 14.58
C ASP A 197 1.20 -4.74 14.21
N ILE A 198 1.43 -3.89 15.21
CA ILE A 198 2.03 -2.56 15.04
C ILE A 198 3.51 -2.65 14.63
N GLN A 199 4.22 -3.67 15.12
CA GLN A 199 5.64 -3.91 14.85
C GLN A 199 5.87 -4.61 13.50
N GLY A 200 4.82 -5.12 12.86
CA GLY A 200 4.91 -5.90 11.62
C GLY A 200 5.17 -7.39 11.88
N GLU A 201 4.94 -7.86 13.10
CA GLU A 201 4.93 -9.27 13.46
C GLU A 201 3.52 -9.87 13.29
N PRO A 202 3.37 -11.21 13.25
CA PRO A 202 2.06 -11.83 13.21
C PRO A 202 1.14 -11.29 14.30
N ALA A 203 -0.09 -10.91 13.91
CA ALA A 203 -1.04 -10.35 14.86
C ALA A 203 -1.51 -11.39 15.87
N THR A 204 -1.89 -10.92 17.06
CA THR A 204 -2.53 -11.73 18.10
C THR A 204 -3.73 -11.00 18.68
N THR A 205 -4.64 -11.73 19.30
CA THR A 205 -5.78 -11.19 20.05
C THR A 205 -5.33 -10.21 21.12
N GLN A 206 -4.32 -10.58 21.91
CA GLN A 206 -3.75 -9.72 22.96
C GLN A 206 -3.29 -8.37 22.42
N LYS A 207 -2.53 -8.33 21.32
CA LYS A 207 -2.01 -7.06 20.75
C LYS A 207 -3.12 -6.19 20.18
N ASP A 208 -4.22 -6.78 19.70
CA ASP A 208 -5.39 -6.03 19.24
C ASP A 208 -6.22 -5.49 20.42
N GLU A 209 -6.33 -6.26 21.50
CA GLU A 209 -6.95 -5.85 22.76
C GLU A 209 -6.19 -4.71 23.44
N GLU A 210 -4.86 -4.77 23.49
CA GLU A 210 -3.98 -3.71 24.02
C GLU A 210 -4.17 -2.39 23.26
N TRP A 211 -4.45 -2.45 21.95
CA TRP A 211 -4.75 -1.26 21.16
C TRP A 211 -6.16 -0.72 21.43
N GLY A 212 -7.08 -1.55 21.91
CA GLY A 212 -8.40 -1.23 22.50
C GLY A 212 -9.45 -0.61 21.56
N ILE A 213 -9.03 0.23 20.61
CA ILE A 213 -9.90 1.01 19.72
C ILE A 213 -10.55 0.09 18.68
N CYS A 214 -9.80 -0.85 18.11
CA CYS A 214 -10.28 -1.73 17.05
C CYS A 214 -11.13 -2.88 17.59
N TYR A 215 -10.61 -3.58 18.60
CA TYR A 215 -11.19 -4.82 19.12
C TYR A 215 -12.65 -4.67 19.57
N ASN A 216 -13.00 -3.53 20.18
CA ASN A 216 -14.37 -3.24 20.58
C ASN A 216 -15.38 -3.26 19.41
N GLY A 217 -14.97 -2.81 18.22
CA GLY A 217 -15.79 -2.87 17.02
C GLY A 217 -16.07 -4.30 16.57
N LEU A 218 -15.08 -5.19 16.72
CA LEU A 218 -15.20 -6.61 16.42
C LEU A 218 -16.21 -7.29 17.36
N ILE A 219 -16.09 -7.05 18.67
CA ILE A 219 -17.00 -7.60 19.69
C ILE A 219 -18.43 -7.10 19.52
N ARG A 220 -18.61 -5.82 19.20
CA ARG A 220 -19.93 -5.26 18.88
C ARG A 220 -20.58 -6.00 17.71
N GLY A 221 -19.85 -6.14 16.60
CA GLY A 221 -20.35 -6.81 15.42
C GLY A 221 -20.65 -8.30 15.64
N LYS A 222 -19.87 -8.99 16.47
CA LYS A 222 -20.15 -10.36 16.93
C LYS A 222 -21.54 -10.43 17.60
N ASN A 223 -21.82 -9.50 18.51
CA ASN A 223 -23.09 -9.46 19.24
C ASN A 223 -24.28 -9.18 18.30
N ASP A 224 -24.11 -8.37 17.25
CA ASP A 224 -25.15 -8.10 16.26
C ASP A 224 -25.52 -9.34 15.42
N ILE A 225 -24.52 -10.18 15.11
CA ILE A 225 -24.74 -11.47 14.43
C ILE A 225 -25.46 -12.44 15.36
N ILE A 226 -25.02 -12.56 16.62
CA ILE A 226 -25.68 -13.41 17.62
C ILE A 226 -27.14 -13.00 17.81
N LYS A 227 -27.41 -11.69 17.89
CA LYS A 227 -28.77 -11.16 17.97
C LYS A 227 -29.59 -11.59 16.75
N THR A 228 -29.05 -11.45 15.55
CA THR A 228 -29.73 -11.88 14.31
C THR A 228 -30.07 -13.37 14.32
N LEU A 229 -29.15 -14.23 14.78
CA LEU A 229 -29.39 -15.67 14.90
C LEU A 229 -30.50 -15.97 15.93
N LYS A 230 -30.50 -15.29 17.08
CA LYS A 230 -31.53 -15.43 18.12
C LYS A 230 -32.89 -14.95 17.62
N ASP A 231 -32.97 -13.78 17.00
CA ASP A 231 -34.21 -13.20 16.47
C ASP A 231 -34.85 -14.08 15.39
N LYS A 232 -34.03 -14.88 14.68
CA LYS A 232 -34.48 -15.84 13.66
C LYS A 232 -34.65 -17.28 14.19
N ASN A 233 -34.52 -17.51 15.49
CA ASN A 233 -34.58 -18.82 16.14
C ASN A 233 -33.62 -19.86 15.54
N ILE A 234 -32.41 -19.43 15.13
CA ILE A 234 -31.37 -20.31 14.61
C ILE A 234 -30.50 -20.81 15.76
N GLN A 235 -30.44 -22.13 15.94
CA GLN A 235 -29.53 -22.74 16.89
C GLN A 235 -28.08 -22.51 16.47
N HIS A 236 -27.26 -22.03 17.41
CA HIS A 236 -25.86 -21.70 17.16
C HIS A 236 -24.99 -22.07 18.36
N LYS A 237 -23.70 -22.22 18.09
CA LYS A 237 -22.64 -22.40 19.09
C LYS A 237 -21.65 -21.26 18.99
N ILE A 238 -21.09 -20.85 20.12
CA ILE A 238 -20.07 -19.81 20.19
C ILE A 238 -18.89 -20.42 20.94
N ASP A 239 -17.72 -20.38 20.32
CA ASP A 239 -16.44 -20.72 20.93
C ASP A 239 -15.63 -19.44 21.08
N GLU A 240 -15.32 -19.09 22.33
CA GLU A 240 -14.52 -17.93 22.73
C GLU A 240 -13.29 -18.37 23.54
N GLU A 241 -12.82 -19.59 23.30
CA GLU A 241 -11.57 -20.06 23.90
C GLU A 241 -10.46 -19.05 23.59
N LYS A 242 -9.79 -18.56 24.65
CA LYS A 242 -8.73 -17.56 24.58
C LYS A 242 -7.48 -18.16 23.95
N LEU A 243 -7.48 -18.27 22.62
CA LEU A 243 -6.31 -18.63 21.84
C LEU A 243 -5.63 -17.36 21.32
N PRO A 244 -4.29 -17.34 21.21
CA PRO A 244 -3.56 -16.16 20.74
C PRO A 244 -3.95 -15.67 19.34
N GLU A 245 -4.36 -16.58 18.46
CA GLU A 245 -4.63 -16.30 17.05
C GLU A 245 -6.12 -16.40 16.66
N LYS A 246 -7.02 -16.53 17.65
CA LYS A 246 -8.47 -16.70 17.43
C LYS A 246 -9.24 -15.93 18.50
N ALA A 247 -10.04 -14.95 18.08
CA ALA A 247 -10.92 -14.23 19.00
C ALA A 247 -12.21 -15.00 19.29
N PHE A 248 -12.88 -15.50 18.24
CA PHE A 248 -14.09 -16.31 18.41
C PHE A 248 -14.44 -17.10 17.14
N ILE A 249 -15.33 -18.07 17.32
CA ILE A 249 -16.07 -18.78 16.26
C ILE A 249 -17.56 -18.76 16.60
N ILE A 250 -18.39 -18.38 15.64
CA ILE A 250 -19.84 -18.61 15.68
C ILE A 250 -20.16 -19.70 14.65
N GLU A 251 -20.77 -20.79 15.10
CA GLU A 251 -21.18 -21.90 14.24
C GLU A 251 -22.71 -22.04 14.23
N PHE A 252 -23.30 -22.22 13.06
CA PHE A 252 -24.70 -22.61 12.92
C PHE A 252 -24.93 -23.46 11.66
N VAL A 253 -26.08 -24.12 11.58
CA VAL A 253 -26.46 -24.95 10.42
C VAL A 253 -27.78 -24.46 9.88
N ILE A 254 -27.86 -24.31 8.55
CA ILE A 254 -29.11 -23.96 7.85
C ILE A 254 -29.23 -24.80 6.58
N ASP A 255 -30.36 -25.50 6.41
CA ASP A 255 -30.66 -26.38 5.27
C ASP A 255 -29.55 -27.39 4.90
N GLY A 256 -28.80 -27.87 5.91
CA GLY A 256 -27.69 -28.80 5.74
C GLY A 256 -26.36 -28.14 5.35
N VAL A 257 -26.27 -26.81 5.33
CA VAL A 257 -25.03 -26.04 5.16
C VAL A 257 -24.54 -25.59 6.54
N LYS A 258 -23.32 -25.99 6.92
CA LYS A 258 -22.65 -25.49 8.12
C LYS A 258 -22.03 -24.13 7.80
N VAL A 259 -22.31 -23.12 8.61
CA VAL A 259 -21.73 -21.78 8.49
C VAL A 259 -20.87 -21.51 9.72
N ASN A 260 -19.63 -21.07 9.48
CA ASN A 260 -18.67 -20.70 10.52
C ASN A 260 -18.27 -19.23 10.30
N ILE A 261 -18.45 -18.39 11.31
CA ILE A 261 -18.02 -16.99 11.30
C ILE A 261 -16.87 -16.88 12.28
N ILE A 262 -15.69 -16.54 11.77
CA ILE A 262 -14.41 -16.72 12.47
C ILE A 262 -13.67 -15.39 12.46
N ALA A 263 -13.20 -14.94 13.63
CA ALA A 263 -12.27 -13.83 13.74
C ALA A 263 -10.89 -14.34 14.19
N VAL A 264 -9.89 -14.21 13.32
CA VAL A 264 -8.56 -14.82 13.46
C VAL A 264 -7.44 -13.85 13.14
N TYR A 265 -6.26 -14.17 13.66
CA TYR A 265 -5.07 -13.35 13.63
C TYR A 265 -3.86 -14.15 13.15
N GLY A 266 -2.86 -13.47 12.59
CA GLY A 266 -1.56 -14.05 12.28
C GLY A 266 -1.66 -15.29 11.39
N ASN A 267 -1.06 -16.39 11.84
CA ASN A 267 -0.99 -17.63 11.06
C ASN A 267 -2.34 -18.31 10.88
N GLU A 268 -3.24 -18.18 11.85
CA GLU A 268 -4.58 -18.76 11.76
C GLU A 268 -5.41 -18.12 10.63
N VAL A 269 -5.09 -16.90 10.18
CA VAL A 269 -5.71 -16.29 8.99
C VAL A 269 -5.43 -17.13 7.75
N ILE A 270 -4.16 -17.46 7.50
CA ILE A 270 -3.75 -18.24 6.33
C ILE A 270 -4.31 -19.65 6.42
N LYS A 271 -4.23 -20.26 7.61
CA LYS A 271 -4.78 -21.59 7.86
C LYS A 271 -6.29 -21.65 7.63
N SER A 272 -7.04 -20.67 8.12
CA SER A 272 -8.49 -20.61 7.93
C SER A 272 -8.85 -20.36 6.46
N LEU A 273 -8.12 -19.47 5.78
CA LEU A 273 -8.35 -19.16 4.36
C LEU A 273 -8.23 -20.41 3.45
N PHE A 274 -7.30 -21.31 3.77
CA PHE A 274 -7.08 -22.56 3.03
C PHE A 274 -7.65 -23.80 3.72
N VAL A 275 -8.47 -23.64 4.76
CA VAL A 275 -9.12 -24.73 5.51
C VAL A 275 -8.10 -25.81 5.93
N GLY A 276 -6.95 -25.38 6.44
CA GLY A 276 -5.85 -26.26 6.89
C GLY A 276 -4.95 -26.81 5.79
N LYS A 277 -5.15 -26.45 4.52
CA LYS A 277 -4.36 -26.92 3.36
C LYS A 277 -3.34 -25.88 2.85
N GLN A 278 -2.91 -24.97 3.72
CA GLN A 278 -1.84 -24.03 3.42
C GLN A 278 -0.49 -24.75 3.29
N LYS A 279 0.32 -24.32 2.34
CA LYS A 279 1.71 -24.77 2.14
C LYS A 279 2.69 -23.96 2.98
N TYR A 280 2.35 -22.70 3.22
CA TYR A 280 3.21 -21.73 3.87
C TYR A 280 2.42 -20.93 4.90
N ASN A 281 3.16 -20.24 5.77
CA ASN A 281 2.65 -19.46 6.89
C ASN A 281 2.81 -17.96 6.63
N ILE A 282 2.43 -17.12 7.59
CA ILE A 282 2.50 -15.67 7.45
C ILE A 282 3.96 -15.18 7.42
N GLU A 283 4.90 -15.87 8.05
CA GLU A 283 6.32 -15.53 8.01
C GLU A 283 6.89 -15.69 6.60
N HIS A 284 6.48 -16.74 5.87
CA HIS A 284 6.83 -16.88 4.46
C HIS A 284 6.28 -15.73 3.62
N PHE A 285 5.02 -15.34 3.87
CA PHE A 285 4.40 -14.20 3.20
C PHE A 285 5.14 -12.88 3.48
N LYS A 286 5.51 -12.64 4.74
CA LYS A 286 6.34 -11.49 5.16
C LYS A 286 7.69 -11.48 4.43
N LYS A 287 8.38 -12.62 4.40
CA LYS A 287 9.66 -12.76 3.68
C LYS A 287 9.52 -12.44 2.19
N GLN A 288 8.46 -12.89 1.53
CA GLN A 288 8.20 -12.56 0.14
C GLN A 288 8.00 -11.06 -0.08
N LEU A 289 7.27 -10.38 0.83
CA LEU A 289 7.12 -8.93 0.79
C LEU A 289 8.45 -8.21 0.99
N GLU A 290 9.27 -8.67 1.93
CA GLU A 290 10.60 -8.11 2.24
C GLU A 290 11.59 -8.26 1.08
N GLU A 291 11.59 -9.41 0.40
CA GLU A 291 12.40 -9.63 -0.80
C GLU A 291 12.00 -8.70 -1.96
N MET A 292 10.79 -8.17 -1.92
CA MET A 292 10.21 -7.22 -2.87
C MET A 292 10.23 -5.78 -2.35
N LEU A 293 10.98 -5.48 -1.30
CA LEU A 293 11.27 -4.10 -0.91
C LEU A 293 12.22 -3.48 -1.92
N TYR A 294 11.79 -2.36 -2.47
CA TYR A 294 12.55 -1.55 -3.40
C TYR A 294 12.51 -0.08 -2.97
N ASP A 295 13.56 0.65 -3.34
CA ASP A 295 13.74 2.03 -2.92
C ASP A 295 12.92 3.04 -3.73
N ASP A 296 12.30 2.62 -4.84
CA ASP A 296 11.69 3.51 -5.82
C ASP A 296 10.67 4.49 -5.23
N LEU A 297 9.81 4.02 -4.32
CA LEU A 297 8.73 4.85 -3.78
C LEU A 297 9.17 5.69 -2.59
N TRP A 298 9.77 5.08 -1.56
CA TRP A 298 10.11 5.81 -0.33
C TRP A 298 11.23 6.84 -0.59
N LEU A 299 12.29 6.44 -1.31
CA LEU A 299 13.39 7.35 -1.64
C LEU A 299 12.95 8.37 -2.68
N GLY A 300 12.12 7.97 -3.65
CA GLY A 300 11.58 8.87 -4.66
C GLY A 300 10.75 10.00 -4.04
N GLN A 301 9.95 9.71 -3.00
CA GLN A 301 9.22 10.72 -2.24
C GLN A 301 10.16 11.71 -1.55
N ILE A 302 11.18 11.21 -0.84
CA ILE A 302 12.15 12.03 -0.11
C ILE A 302 12.90 12.96 -1.05
N ILE A 303 13.39 12.44 -2.19
CA ILE A 303 14.06 13.24 -3.22
C ILE A 303 13.09 14.29 -3.75
N THR A 304 11.86 13.91 -4.07
CA THR A 304 10.89 14.84 -4.65
C THR A 304 10.57 16.01 -3.71
N MET A 305 10.34 15.71 -2.43
CA MET A 305 10.13 16.73 -1.40
C MET A 305 11.35 17.65 -1.24
N SER A 306 12.54 17.05 -1.26
CA SER A 306 13.81 17.79 -1.11
C SER A 306 14.06 18.69 -2.31
N GLU A 307 13.88 18.19 -3.53
CA GLU A 307 14.08 18.96 -4.76
C GLU A 307 13.09 20.12 -4.92
N ARG A 308 11.85 19.96 -4.45
CA ARG A 308 10.89 21.07 -4.39
C ARG A 308 11.31 22.13 -3.37
N ALA A 309 11.73 21.71 -2.17
CA ALA A 309 12.22 22.64 -1.16
C ALA A 309 13.49 23.37 -1.64
N VAL A 310 14.40 22.68 -2.32
CA VAL A 310 15.60 23.27 -2.94
C VAL A 310 15.20 24.26 -4.04
N LEU A 311 14.25 23.91 -4.91
CA LEU A 311 13.75 24.79 -5.98
C LEU A 311 13.17 26.09 -5.41
N ASP A 312 12.32 26.00 -4.39
CA ASP A 312 11.72 27.15 -3.72
C ASP A 312 12.78 28.04 -3.07
N GLN A 313 13.73 27.43 -2.34
CA GLN A 313 14.80 28.17 -1.69
C GLN A 313 15.72 28.86 -2.71
N ASN A 314 16.05 28.21 -3.82
CA ASN A 314 16.88 28.80 -4.86
C ASN A 314 16.16 29.96 -5.56
N PHE A 315 14.85 29.81 -5.77
CA PHE A 315 14.04 30.89 -6.30
C PHE A 315 13.95 32.07 -5.32
N LYS A 316 13.69 31.82 -4.04
CA LYS A 316 13.60 32.89 -3.03
C LYS A 316 14.91 33.65 -2.87
N LYS A 317 16.02 32.94 -2.69
CA LYS A 317 17.36 33.49 -2.41
C LYS A 317 18.06 34.05 -3.64
N ASN A 318 17.97 33.35 -4.77
CA ASN A 318 18.78 33.64 -5.96
C ASN A 318 17.94 34.00 -7.20
N LYS A 319 16.60 33.99 -7.12
CA LYS A 319 15.67 34.21 -8.25
C LYS A 319 15.89 33.23 -9.41
N LYS A 320 16.38 32.02 -9.11
CA LYS A 320 16.60 30.94 -10.07
C LYS A 320 15.62 29.80 -9.83
N LEU A 321 14.82 29.46 -10.84
CA LEU A 321 13.99 28.25 -10.87
C LEU A 321 14.86 27.05 -11.26
N ASN A 322 15.77 26.66 -10.37
CA ASN A 322 16.70 25.57 -10.61
C ASN A 322 16.92 24.74 -9.34
N ASN A 323 17.04 23.43 -9.52
CA ASN A 323 17.45 22.45 -8.51
C ASN A 323 18.39 21.42 -9.16
N TYR A 324 18.73 20.34 -8.45
CA TYR A 324 19.68 19.34 -8.94
C TYR A 324 19.12 18.54 -10.12
N VAL A 325 17.84 18.15 -10.05
CA VAL A 325 17.15 17.44 -11.14
C VAL A 325 17.10 18.31 -12.41
N ILE A 326 16.68 19.57 -12.30
CA ILE A 326 16.62 20.51 -13.43
C ILE A 326 18.03 20.74 -13.99
N SER A 327 19.03 20.95 -13.14
CA SER A 327 20.43 21.17 -13.57
C SER A 327 20.95 20.01 -14.39
N ILE A 328 20.70 18.77 -13.94
CA ILE A 328 21.12 17.57 -14.67
C ILE A 328 20.34 17.44 -15.98
N LEU A 329 19.02 17.61 -15.97
CA LEU A 329 18.18 17.42 -17.17
C LEU A 329 18.45 18.47 -18.27
N LYS A 330 18.75 19.72 -17.90
CA LYS A 330 19.05 20.79 -18.88
C LYS A 330 20.48 20.73 -19.43
N ASN A 331 21.37 19.94 -18.83
CA ASN A 331 22.76 19.85 -19.24
C ASN A 331 23.06 18.51 -19.92
N ASN A 332 23.24 18.54 -21.25
CA ASN A 332 23.52 17.35 -22.06
C ASN A 332 24.79 16.59 -21.64
N GLU A 333 25.81 17.29 -21.13
CA GLU A 333 27.03 16.65 -20.65
C GLU A 333 26.78 15.91 -19.34
N MET A 334 26.03 16.50 -18.40
CA MET A 334 25.62 15.80 -17.16
C MET A 334 24.75 14.59 -17.48
N LEU A 335 23.78 14.71 -18.39
CA LEU A 335 22.98 13.58 -18.88
C LEU A 335 23.85 12.49 -19.51
N SER A 336 24.91 12.86 -20.24
CA SER A 336 25.86 11.90 -20.78
C SER A 336 26.60 11.14 -19.68
N GLU A 337 26.96 11.79 -18.57
CA GLU A 337 27.56 11.11 -17.41
C GLU A 337 26.54 10.16 -16.74
N VAL A 338 25.28 10.57 -16.58
CA VAL A 338 24.20 9.67 -16.10
C VAL A 338 24.04 8.44 -16.99
N LYS A 339 24.13 8.58 -18.32
CA LYS A 339 24.09 7.44 -19.27
C LYS A 339 25.29 6.49 -19.12
N LYS A 340 26.47 6.99 -18.73
CA LYS A 340 27.62 6.13 -18.39
C LYS A 340 27.32 5.28 -17.16
N PHE A 341 26.76 5.90 -16.12
CA PHE A 341 26.32 5.16 -14.94
C PHE A 341 25.23 4.13 -15.28
N GLN A 342 24.25 4.48 -16.12
CA GLN A 342 23.23 3.54 -16.60
C GLN A 342 23.86 2.31 -17.26
N SER A 343 24.90 2.49 -18.07
CA SER A 343 25.56 1.40 -18.82
C SER A 343 26.45 0.53 -17.92
N ASN A 344 26.94 1.07 -16.80
CA ASN A 344 27.82 0.35 -15.87
C ASN A 344 27.46 0.68 -14.41
N ARG A 345 26.32 0.16 -13.96
CA ARG A 345 25.73 0.44 -12.63
C ARG A 345 26.50 -0.28 -11.52
N ASN A 346 27.53 0.37 -10.97
CA ASN A 346 28.29 -0.09 -9.81
C ASN A 346 28.73 1.10 -8.93
N ASN A 347 29.21 0.83 -7.70
CA ASN A 347 29.60 1.87 -6.74
C ASN A 347 30.68 2.82 -7.28
N LYS A 348 31.71 2.29 -7.96
CA LYS A 348 32.82 3.09 -8.50
C LYS A 348 32.33 4.06 -9.58
N THR A 349 31.53 3.57 -10.53
CA THR A 349 30.95 4.44 -11.57
C THR A 349 30.01 5.49 -10.97
N LEU A 350 29.23 5.13 -9.94
CA LEU A 350 28.33 6.08 -9.27
C LEU A 350 29.12 7.23 -8.64
N GLU A 351 30.19 6.91 -7.90
CA GLU A 351 31.07 7.89 -7.28
C GLU A 351 31.74 8.80 -8.32
N GLU A 352 32.33 8.23 -9.37
CA GLU A 352 32.97 8.99 -10.44
C GLU A 352 31.99 9.94 -11.17
N VAL A 353 30.78 9.46 -11.49
CA VAL A 353 29.74 10.27 -12.15
C VAL A 353 29.20 11.35 -11.21
N THR A 354 29.04 11.04 -9.93
CA THR A 354 28.55 11.99 -8.92
C THR A 354 29.50 13.17 -8.78
N GLU A 355 30.81 12.93 -8.61
CA GLU A 355 31.79 14.02 -8.49
C GLU A 355 31.81 14.90 -9.75
N ARG A 356 31.80 14.30 -10.95
CA ARG A 356 31.74 15.04 -12.22
C ARG A 356 30.49 15.90 -12.34
N ILE A 357 29.34 15.39 -11.91
CA ILE A 357 28.09 16.15 -11.95
C ILE A 357 28.14 17.30 -10.95
N ILE A 358 28.64 17.09 -9.73
CA ILE A 358 28.80 18.15 -8.73
C ILE A 358 29.75 19.25 -9.25
N GLU A 359 30.88 18.89 -9.86
CA GLU A 359 31.80 19.85 -10.46
C GLU A 359 31.14 20.67 -11.57
N LYS A 360 30.34 20.05 -12.44
CA LYS A 360 29.60 20.75 -13.49
C LYS A 360 28.50 21.65 -12.90
N ILE A 361 27.81 21.22 -11.85
CA ILE A 361 26.80 22.04 -11.17
C ILE A 361 27.47 23.28 -10.57
N LYS A 362 28.66 23.13 -9.97
CA LYS A 362 29.44 24.25 -9.44
C LYS A 362 29.76 25.31 -10.51
N GLN A 363 29.98 24.88 -11.74
CA GLN A 363 30.24 25.77 -12.88
C GLN A 363 28.96 26.46 -13.39
N TYR A 364 27.82 25.75 -13.38
CA TYR A 364 26.55 26.24 -13.92
C TYR A 364 25.74 27.09 -12.93
N ASP A 365 25.63 26.64 -11.68
CA ASP A 365 24.88 27.30 -10.61
C ASP A 365 25.55 27.07 -9.25
N LYS A 366 26.63 27.81 -8.99
CA LYS A 366 27.41 27.69 -7.75
C LYS A 366 26.55 27.79 -6.48
N ASN A 367 25.54 28.66 -6.49
CA ASN A 367 24.68 28.91 -5.33
C ASN A 367 23.77 27.72 -5.00
N LEU A 368 23.53 26.81 -5.95
CA LEU A 368 22.73 25.61 -5.72
C LEU A 368 23.40 24.69 -4.68
N LEU A 369 24.74 24.61 -4.69
CA LEU A 369 25.50 23.80 -3.75
C LEU A 369 25.46 24.33 -2.31
N ASP A 370 25.12 25.62 -2.13
CA ASP A 370 24.94 26.23 -0.82
C ASP A 370 23.55 25.94 -0.23
N ILE A 371 22.63 25.37 -1.03
CA ILE A 371 21.27 25.02 -0.63
C ILE A 371 21.24 23.55 -0.20
N ARG A 372 20.96 23.33 1.07
CA ARG A 372 20.93 21.98 1.66
C ARG A 372 19.60 21.28 1.37
N PRO A 373 19.62 19.99 0.97
CA PRO A 373 18.42 19.18 0.82
C PRO A 373 17.91 18.71 2.20
N ILE A 374 17.46 19.66 3.02
CA ILE A 374 17.10 19.46 4.44
C ILE A 374 16.19 18.24 4.67
N PRO A 375 15.13 17.99 3.86
CA PRO A 375 14.23 16.88 4.14
C PRO A 375 14.95 15.53 4.07
N ALA A 376 15.77 15.30 3.04
CA ALA A 376 16.58 14.09 2.93
C ALA A 376 17.60 13.99 4.07
N GLU A 377 18.37 15.05 4.33
CA GLU A 377 19.38 15.04 5.38
C GLU A 377 18.81 14.71 6.77
N VAL A 378 17.67 15.30 7.13
CA VAL A 378 17.02 15.07 8.44
C VAL A 378 16.56 13.62 8.56
N ILE A 379 15.94 13.07 7.51
CA ILE A 379 15.46 11.68 7.53
C ILE A 379 16.62 10.71 7.67
N PHE A 380 17.68 10.84 6.87
CA PHE A 380 18.82 9.93 6.94
C PHE A 380 19.60 10.08 8.26
N LYS A 381 19.80 11.31 8.76
CA LYS A 381 20.41 11.52 10.09
C LYS A 381 19.60 10.90 11.22
N SER A 382 18.27 10.91 11.12
CA SER A 382 17.40 10.26 12.11
C SER A 382 17.59 8.74 12.17
N SER A 383 18.06 8.12 11.07
CA SER A 383 18.44 6.70 11.03
C SER A 383 19.89 6.42 11.48
N GLY A 384 20.63 7.45 11.90
CA GLY A 384 22.05 7.32 12.26
C GLY A 384 22.99 7.19 11.06
N GLU A 385 22.50 7.44 9.83
CA GLU A 385 23.34 7.50 8.64
C GLU A 385 23.89 8.93 8.46
N ASP A 386 25.20 9.05 8.26
CA ASP A 386 25.79 10.28 7.73
C ASP A 386 25.35 10.41 6.26
N TYR A 387 24.69 11.52 5.94
CA TYR A 387 24.14 11.79 4.61
C TYR A 387 24.47 13.21 4.20
N ASP A 388 25.24 13.33 3.12
CA ASP A 388 25.70 14.60 2.61
C ASP A 388 25.19 14.89 1.19
N ILE A 389 25.70 15.97 0.58
CA ILE A 389 25.28 16.35 -0.77
C ILE A 389 25.71 15.34 -1.84
N ARG A 390 26.81 14.61 -1.64
CA ARG A 390 27.29 13.59 -2.58
C ARG A 390 26.32 12.41 -2.57
N ASP A 391 25.90 11.97 -1.39
CA ASP A 391 24.88 10.93 -1.27
C ASP A 391 23.56 11.34 -1.94
N TYR A 392 23.14 12.59 -1.72
CA TYR A 392 21.93 13.13 -2.31
C TYR A 392 21.96 13.19 -3.84
N VAL A 393 23.03 13.74 -4.41
CA VAL A 393 23.20 13.81 -5.87
C VAL A 393 23.33 12.40 -6.47
N ALA A 394 24.03 11.48 -5.79
CA ALA A 394 24.12 10.09 -6.19
C ALA A 394 22.74 9.41 -6.24
N ASP A 395 21.87 9.67 -5.27
CA ASP A 395 20.50 9.15 -5.26
C ASP A 395 19.69 9.70 -6.46
N ILE A 396 19.80 11.00 -6.77
CA ILE A 396 19.16 11.60 -7.96
C ILE A 396 19.66 10.95 -9.27
N ILE A 397 20.98 10.79 -9.41
CA ILE A 397 21.60 10.14 -10.58
C ILE A 397 21.03 8.74 -10.79
N GLN A 398 20.80 7.99 -9.70
CA GLN A 398 20.25 6.64 -9.80
C GLN A 398 18.82 6.62 -10.34
N PHE A 399 17.97 7.59 -9.98
CA PHE A 399 16.63 7.73 -10.58
C PHE A 399 16.70 8.19 -12.03
N LEU A 400 17.55 9.18 -12.34
CA LEU A 400 17.74 9.68 -13.70
C LEU A 400 18.48 8.68 -14.60
N SER A 401 19.03 7.60 -14.07
CA SER A 401 19.54 6.49 -14.88
C SER A 401 18.43 5.66 -15.54
N CYS A 402 17.16 5.86 -15.17
CA CYS A 402 16.00 5.25 -15.82
C CYS A 402 15.59 6.07 -17.06
N LYS A 403 15.67 5.46 -18.26
CA LYS A 403 15.34 6.11 -19.54
C LYS A 403 13.91 6.61 -19.58
N GLU A 404 12.96 5.80 -19.12
CA GLU A 404 11.55 6.18 -19.13
C GLU A 404 11.24 7.34 -18.19
N VAL A 405 11.98 7.49 -17.09
CA VAL A 405 11.88 8.67 -16.21
C VAL A 405 12.43 9.90 -16.94
N VAL A 406 13.66 9.84 -17.45
CA VAL A 406 14.29 10.98 -18.14
C VAL A 406 13.48 11.45 -19.34
N SER A 407 12.94 10.54 -20.15
CA SER A 407 12.13 10.91 -21.32
C SER A 407 10.93 11.76 -20.91
N VAL A 408 10.14 11.29 -19.93
CA VAL A 408 8.95 12.00 -19.45
C VAL A 408 9.29 13.35 -18.84
N LEU A 409 10.36 13.43 -18.05
CA LEU A 409 10.77 14.69 -17.42
C LEU A 409 11.32 15.68 -18.45
N SER A 410 12.10 15.22 -19.44
CA SER A 410 12.64 16.08 -20.49
C SER A 410 11.55 16.66 -21.37
N ASP A 411 10.54 15.86 -21.71
CA ASP A 411 9.37 16.33 -22.47
C ASP A 411 8.54 17.32 -21.64
N TYR A 412 8.42 17.09 -20.33
CA TYR A 412 7.74 18.01 -19.42
C TYR A 412 8.46 19.35 -19.33
N ILE A 413 9.80 19.39 -19.19
CA ILE A 413 10.57 20.65 -19.14
C ILE A 413 10.34 21.49 -20.40
N LYS A 414 10.38 20.88 -21.60
CA LYS A 414 10.17 21.58 -22.87
C LYS A 414 8.79 22.21 -23.02
N PHE A 415 7.79 21.74 -22.27
CA PHE A 415 6.44 22.31 -22.32
C PHE A 415 6.32 23.62 -21.52
N TYR A 416 7.23 23.86 -20.57
CA TYR A 416 7.23 25.04 -19.69
C TYR A 416 8.34 26.05 -20.04
N GLU A 417 9.16 25.77 -21.06
CA GLU A 417 10.05 26.72 -21.73
C GLU A 417 9.36 27.29 -22.97
#